data_AF-A0A356X2J2-F1
#
_entry.id   AF-A0A356X2J2-F1
#
_cell.length_a   1.000
_cell.length_b   1.000
_cell.length_c   1.000
_cell.angle_alpha   90.00
_cell.angle_beta   90.00
_cell.angle_gamma   90.00
#
_symmetry.space_group_name_H-M   'P 1'
#
loop_
_entity.id
_entity.type
_entity.pdbx_description
1 polymer ?
#
loop_
_entity_poly.entity_id
_entity_poly.type
_entity_poly.pdbx_seq_one_letter_code
_entity_poly.pdbx_strand_id
1 'polypeptide(L)'
;SLSYYFDRFDEITGKHNLIKIKTIGDSYMAAGGLPERNNSHPIDAILAALKISQFVEMSAQNSDKNVPYLPIRIGIHTGKAVVGVIGKSRFAYDIWGETV
;
A
#
# COMPACT_ATOMS: atom_id res chain seq x y z
N SER A 1 -3.70 14.01 -9.55
CA SER A 1 -2.79 13.10 -10.27
C SER A 1 -2.64 11.80 -9.48
N LEU A 2 -2.02 10.74 -10.02
CA LEU A 2 -1.76 9.51 -9.26
C LEU A 2 -0.90 9.75 -8.01
N SER A 3 0.07 10.68 -8.09
CA SER A 3 0.90 11.08 -6.95
C SER A 3 0.08 11.54 -5.75
N TYR A 4 -0.97 12.33 -5.96
CA TYR A 4 -1.87 12.77 -4.89
C TYR A 4 -2.47 11.61 -4.09
N TYR A 5 -2.87 10.53 -4.78
CA TYR A 5 -3.40 9.34 -4.11
C TYR A 5 -2.29 8.56 -3.40
N PHE A 6 -1.15 8.34 -4.07
CA PHE A 6 -0.05 7.57 -3.49
C PHE A 6 0.58 8.24 -2.27
N ASP A 7 0.71 9.57 -2.26
CA ASP A 7 1.21 10.32 -1.10
C ASP A 7 0.30 10.11 0.11
N ARG A 8 -1.03 10.11 -0.13
CA ARG A 8 -2.00 9.85 0.93
C ARG A 8 -2.00 8.40 1.38
N PHE A 9 -1.80 7.45 0.46
CA PHE A 9 -1.65 6.03 0.80
C PHE A 9 -0.42 5.82 1.67
N ASP A 10 0.72 6.43 1.33
CA ASP A 10 1.96 6.37 2.12
C ASP A 10 1.75 6.83 3.56
N GLU A 11 1.02 7.94 3.76
CA GLU A 11 0.67 8.44 5.10
C GLU A 11 -0.24 7.46 5.86
N ILE A 12 -1.27 6.92 5.20
CA ILE A 12 -2.20 5.97 5.82
C ILE A 12 -1.47 4.69 6.21
N THR A 13 -0.69 4.10 5.31
CA THR A 13 0.04 2.84 5.57
C THR A 13 1.09 3.02 6.66
N GLY A 14 1.81 4.15 6.66
CA GLY A 14 2.80 4.45 7.70
C GLY A 14 2.19 4.55 9.09
N LYS A 15 0.96 5.07 9.21
CA LYS A 15 0.20 5.13 10.49
C LYS A 15 -0.26 3.76 11.01
N HIS A 16 -0.25 2.73 10.16
CA HIS A 16 -0.70 1.38 10.49
C HIS A 16 0.45 0.37 10.43
N ASN A 17 1.70 0.77 10.70
CA ASN A 17 2.85 -0.17 10.72
C ASN A 17 3.03 -0.98 9.43
N LEU A 18 2.60 -0.44 8.29
CA LEU A 18 2.80 -1.01 6.96
C LEU A 18 3.89 -0.24 6.25
N ILE A 19 4.72 -0.97 5.51
CA ILE A 19 5.75 -0.40 4.66
C ILE A 19 5.33 -0.48 3.20
N LYS A 20 5.52 0.61 2.46
CA LYS A 20 5.41 0.60 0.99
C LYS A 20 6.50 -0.31 0.42
N ILE A 21 6.11 -1.26 -0.41
CA ILE A 21 7.05 -2.13 -1.12
C ILE A 21 7.39 -1.51 -2.47
N LYS A 22 6.37 -1.26 -3.30
CA LYS A 22 6.55 -0.69 -4.64
C LYS A 22 5.24 -0.17 -5.22
N THR A 23 5.38 0.56 -6.31
CA THR A 23 4.29 0.84 -7.24
C THR A 23 4.53 0.10 -8.55
N ILE A 24 3.47 -0.43 -9.16
CA ILE A 24 3.52 -1.14 -10.44
C ILE A 24 2.47 -0.51 -11.35
N GLY A 25 2.90 0.42 -12.20
CA GLY A 25 1.97 1.27 -12.96
C GLY A 25 1.11 2.11 -12.02
N ASP A 26 -0.20 1.86 -12.02
CA ASP A 26 -1.19 2.49 -11.15
C ASP A 26 -1.44 1.73 -9.83
N SER A 27 -0.82 0.57 -9.66
CA SER A 27 -0.99 -0.27 -8.47
C SER A 27 -0.04 0.13 -7.35
N TYR A 28 -0.54 0.10 -6.12
CA TYR A 28 0.19 0.41 -4.90
C TYR A 28 0.29 -0.84 -4.02
N MET A 29 1.50 -1.22 -3.60
CA MET A 29 1.74 -2.39 -2.77
C MET A 29 2.40 -2.00 -1.45
N ALA A 30 1.81 -2.44 -0.34
CA ALA A 30 2.37 -2.34 0.99
C ALA A 30 2.23 -3.66 1.76
N ALA A 31 3.11 -3.88 2.74
CA ALA A 31 3.11 -5.06 3.58
C ALA A 31 3.41 -4.71 5.04
N GLY A 32 2.89 -5.49 5.97
CA GLY A 32 3.17 -5.40 7.40
C GLY A 32 3.91 -6.63 7.91
N GLY A 33 4.47 -6.55 9.11
CA GLY A 33 5.26 -7.64 9.71
C GLY A 33 6.64 -7.82 9.08
N LEU A 34 7.12 -6.78 8.38
CA LEU A 34 8.43 -6.71 7.74
C LEU A 34 9.05 -5.32 8.00
N PRO A 35 10.39 -5.21 8.12
CA PRO A 35 11.32 -6.32 8.35
C PRO A 35 11.14 -6.93 9.76
N GLU A 36 10.54 -6.18 10.68
CA GLU A 36 10.25 -6.63 12.03
C GLU A 36 8.90 -7.32 12.09
N ARG A 37 8.86 -8.48 12.76
CA ARG A 37 7.62 -9.22 12.96
C ARG A 37 6.66 -8.38 13.80
N ASN A 38 5.43 -8.27 13.32
CA ASN A 38 4.35 -7.56 13.99
C ASN A 38 3.09 -8.44 14.00
N ASN A 39 2.66 -8.94 15.16
CA ASN A 39 1.47 -9.80 15.24
C ASN A 39 0.16 -9.08 14.89
N SER A 40 0.11 -7.75 14.92
CA SER A 40 -1.06 -6.98 14.49
C SER A 40 -1.10 -6.73 12.98
N HIS A 41 -0.10 -7.18 12.21
CA HIS A 41 -0.01 -6.90 10.77
C HIS A 41 -1.30 -7.18 9.96
N PRO A 42 -2.13 -8.21 10.26
CA PRO A 42 -3.40 -8.40 9.54
C PRO A 42 -4.42 -7.32 9.86
N ILE A 43 -4.52 -6.93 11.14
CA ILE A 43 -5.45 -5.90 11.61
C ILE A 43 -5.06 -4.54 11.02
N ASP A 44 -3.77 -4.23 11.09
CA ASP A 44 -3.14 -3.05 10.52
C ASP A 44 -3.43 -2.91 9.01
N ALA A 45 -3.29 -4.00 8.25
CA ALA A 45 -3.60 -4.05 6.81
C ALA A 45 -5.07 -3.74 6.52
N ILE A 46 -5.99 -4.32 7.29
CA ILE A 46 -7.43 -4.09 7.13
C ILE A 46 -7.80 -2.64 7.47
N LEU A 47 -7.27 -2.10 8.57
CA LEU A 47 -7.53 -0.71 8.98
C LEU A 47 -7.01 0.29 7.94
N ALA A 48 -5.81 0.08 7.42
CA ALA A 48 -5.26 0.90 6.35
C ALA A 48 -6.12 0.83 5.08
N ALA A 49 -6.56 -0.37 4.68
CA ALA A 49 -7.43 -0.56 3.52
C ALA A 49 -8.77 0.17 3.66
N LEU A 50 -9.41 0.10 4.84
CA LEU A 50 -10.64 0.84 5.12
C LEU A 50 -10.43 2.36 5.01
N LYS A 51 -9.32 2.87 5.55
CA LYS A 51 -8.96 4.30 5.45
C LYS A 51 -8.67 4.75 4.03
N ILE A 52 -8.01 3.91 3.23
CA ILE A 52 -7.75 4.15 1.81
C ILE A 52 -9.08 4.20 1.03
N SER A 53 -9.98 3.23 1.24
CA SER A 53 -11.29 3.19 0.59
C SER A 53 -12.10 4.46 0.92
N GLN A 54 -12.17 4.82 2.21
CA GLN A 54 -12.87 6.00 2.66
C GLN A 54 -12.30 7.28 2.04
N PHE A 55 -10.96 7.40 1.97
CA PHE A 55 -10.31 8.54 1.33
C PHE A 55 -10.68 8.65 -0.14
N VAL A 56 -10.61 7.55 -0.90
CA VAL A 56 -10.96 7.55 -2.32
C VAL A 56 -12.41 7.93 -2.56
N GLU A 57 -13.34 7.44 -1.74
CA GLU A 57 -14.75 7.82 -1.79
C GLU A 57 -14.96 9.32 -1.52
N MET A 58 -14.30 9.87 -0.50
CA MET A 58 -14.35 11.30 -0.19
C MET A 58 -13.72 12.15 -1.31
N SER A 59 -12.65 11.69 -1.93
CA SER A 59 -12.05 12.37 -3.09
C SER A 59 -12.97 12.36 -4.31
N ALA A 60 -13.85 11.35 -4.45
CA ALA A 60 -14.86 11.31 -5.49
C ALA A 60 -15.96 12.38 -5.30
N GLN A 61 -16.30 12.66 -4.04
CA GLN A 61 -17.34 13.61 -3.65
C GLN A 61 -16.85 15.06 -3.65
N ASN A 62 -15.55 15.27 -3.44
CA ASN A 62 -14.95 16.60 -3.50
C ASN A 62 -14.75 17.02 -4.95
N SER A 63 -15.57 17.99 -5.39
CA SER A 63 -15.61 18.58 -6.73
C SER A 63 -14.38 19.42 -7.12
N ASP A 64 -13.22 19.15 -6.55
CA ASP A 64 -12.00 19.87 -6.91
C ASP A 64 -11.53 19.37 -8.28
N LYS A 65 -11.83 20.17 -9.32
CA LYS A 65 -11.79 19.78 -10.75
C LYS A 65 -10.44 19.26 -11.24
N ASN A 66 -9.39 19.39 -10.43
CA ASN A 66 -8.02 19.04 -10.77
C ASN A 66 -7.58 17.65 -10.29
N VAL A 67 -8.41 16.93 -9.52
CA VAL A 67 -8.13 15.55 -9.11
C VAL A 67 -9.12 14.61 -9.79
N PRO A 68 -8.71 13.80 -10.78
CA PRO A 68 -9.60 12.83 -11.40
C PRO A 68 -9.97 11.75 -10.40
N TYR A 69 -11.24 11.35 -10.41
CA TYR A 69 -11.69 10.20 -9.64
C TYR A 69 -10.94 8.94 -10.07
N LEU A 70 -10.42 8.20 -9.09
CA LEU A 70 -9.68 6.96 -9.30
C LEU A 70 -10.46 5.80 -8.66
N PRO A 71 -11.19 4.98 -9.43
CA PRO A 71 -11.79 3.76 -8.89
C PRO A 71 -10.67 2.77 -8.51
N ILE A 72 -10.76 2.20 -7.32
CA ILE A 72 -9.75 1.27 -6.80
C ILE A 72 -10.36 -0.10 -6.44
N ARG A 73 -9.51 -1.11 -6.39
CA ARG A 73 -9.78 -2.42 -5.79
C ARG A 73 -8.67 -2.72 -4.80
N ILE A 74 -9.01 -3.30 -3.65
CA ILE A 74 -8.03 -3.64 -2.61
C ILE A 74 -8.09 -5.14 -2.37
N GLY A 75 -6.94 -5.81 -2.52
CA GLY A 75 -6.73 -7.19 -2.13
C GLY A 75 -5.83 -7.27 -0.91
N ILE A 76 -6.13 -8.18 0.02
CA ILE A 76 -5.32 -8.41 1.23
C ILE A 76 -5.15 -9.91 1.38
N HIS A 77 -3.92 -10.34 1.64
CA HIS A 77 -3.60 -11.72 1.97
C HIS A 77 -2.56 -11.78 3.09
N THR A 78 -2.54 -12.89 3.83
CA THR A 78 -1.56 -13.16 4.88
C THR A 78 -0.94 -14.52 4.66
N GLY A 79 0.36 -14.62 4.92
CA GLY A 79 1.09 -15.86 4.69
C GLY A 79 2.59 -15.65 4.78
N LYS A 80 3.33 -16.70 4.42
CA LYS A 80 4.79 -16.67 4.45
C LYS A 80 5.30 -15.96 3.20
N ALA A 81 6.23 -15.04 3.39
CA ALA A 81 6.90 -14.36 2.30
C ALA A 81 8.39 -14.20 2.62
N VAL A 82 9.19 -14.11 1.57
CA VAL A 82 10.62 -13.80 1.61
C VAL A 82 10.78 -12.34 1.22
N VAL A 83 11.54 -11.59 2.00
CA VAL A 83 11.83 -10.18 1.73
C VAL A 83 13.32 -9.98 1.56
N GLY A 84 13.73 -9.09 0.66
CA GLY A 84 15.13 -8.87 0.37
C GLY A 84 15.40 -7.67 -0.53
N VAL A 85 16.68 -7.33 -0.64
CA VAL A 85 17.14 -6.30 -1.57
C VAL A 85 17.63 -6.97 -2.84
N ILE A 86 17.07 -6.60 -4.00
CA ILE A 86 17.49 -7.08 -5.31
C ILE A 86 18.12 -5.96 -6.11
N GLY A 87 19.14 -6.32 -6.89
CA GLY A 87 19.75 -5.47 -7.90
C GLY A 87 21.27 -5.37 -7.72
N LYS A 88 21.99 -5.26 -8.84
CA LYS A 88 23.44 -5.00 -8.84
C LYS A 88 23.78 -3.53 -8.99
N SER A 89 22.88 -2.75 -9.60
CA SER A 89 23.09 -1.32 -9.90
C SER A 89 21.94 -0.43 -9.44
N ARG A 90 20.74 -0.98 -9.27
CA ARG A 90 19.58 -0.31 -8.67
C ARG A 90 18.99 -1.25 -7.63
N PHE A 91 19.25 -0.96 -6.37
CA PHE A 91 18.74 -1.74 -5.26
C PHE A 91 17.25 -1.45 -5.05
N ALA A 92 16.43 -2.49 -4.96
CA ALA A 92 15.02 -2.41 -4.63
C ALA A 92 14.70 -3.39 -3.49
N TYR A 93 14.00 -2.90 -2.47
CA TYR A 93 13.45 -3.76 -1.41
C TYR A 93 12.15 -4.36 -1.92
N ASP A 94 12.07 -5.69 -1.93
CA ASP A 94 10.98 -6.38 -2.59
C ASP A 94 10.67 -7.73 -1.88
N ILE A 95 9.53 -8.32 -2.21
CA ILE A 95 8.90 -9.44 -1.54
C ILE A 95 8.46 -10.51 -2.55
N TRP A 96 8.68 -11.79 -2.22
CA TRP A 96 8.34 -12.95 -3.04
C TRP A 96 7.76 -14.09 -2.19
N GLY A 97 7.07 -15.02 -2.84
CA GLY A 97 6.51 -16.23 -2.23
C GLY A 97 5.11 -16.49 -2.76
N GLU A 98 4.53 -17.65 -2.44
CA GLU A 98 3.19 -18.04 -2.90
C GLU A 98 2.08 -17.08 -2.41
N THR A 99 2.35 -16.34 -1.33
CA THR A 99 1.43 -15.36 -0.73
C THR A 99 1.36 -14.04 -1.50
N VAL A 100 2.33 -13.75 -2.38
CA VAL A 100 2.45 -12.48 -3.12
C VAL A 100 1.93 -12.65 -4.55
#